data_AF-A0AAJ2NPY3-F1
#
_entry.id   AF-A0AAJ2NPY3-F1
#
_cell.length_a   1.000
_cell.length_b   1.000
_cell.length_c   1.000
_cell.angle_alpha   90.00
_cell.angle_beta   90.00
_cell.angle_gamma   90.00
#
_symmetry.space_group_name_H-M   'P 1'
#
loop_
_entity.id
_entity.type
_entity.pdbx_description
1 polymer ?
#
loop_
_entity_poly.entity_id
_entity_poly.type
_entity_poly.pdbx_seq_one_letter_code
_entity_poly.pdbx_strand_id
1 'polypeptide(L)'
;MRLLKVILISIIFSIVISSLLLIIFVMETEGYYFKFGDLIWLVLILSYNIPIFLALGIISYIIYRLLEKTKLSSKLIRIGLSIVGAIVITVLAGSLYTNMTSNETNDVFLIPEGYEGDVLVFYNIAGAPKVETEEGYTIHEINDNGYFITSTPEMSYGSITDKYYYVDKEGNRTPISETCVGRFGIGGFETFDENNNSISFSYTGFNLTKNLCSDEFMLQVHTKERVNYGEIIWGIVADYYGYSPY
;
A
#
# COMPACT_ATOMS: atom_id res chain seq x y z
N MET A 1 -37.72 -20.62 -8.77
CA MET A 1 -37.59 -21.25 -7.43
C MET A 1 -36.22 -21.86 -7.12
N ARG A 2 -35.48 -22.48 -8.05
CA ARG A 2 -34.19 -23.14 -7.70
C ARG A 2 -33.04 -22.17 -7.39
N LEU A 3 -32.87 -21.09 -8.16
CA LEU A 3 -31.83 -20.06 -7.90
C LEU A 3 -32.05 -19.31 -6.56
N LEU A 4 -33.30 -18.94 -6.25
CA LEU A 4 -33.63 -18.26 -4.99
C LEU A 4 -33.22 -19.09 -3.76
N LYS A 5 -33.36 -20.42 -3.82
CA LYS A 5 -32.90 -21.31 -2.76
C LYS A 5 -31.37 -21.29 -2.61
N VAL A 6 -30.64 -21.24 -3.72
CA VAL A 6 -29.17 -21.14 -3.69
C VAL A 6 -28.72 -19.81 -3.06
N ILE A 7 -29.38 -18.70 -3.44
CA ILE A 7 -29.11 -17.38 -2.85
C ILE A 7 -29.36 -17.40 -1.34
N LEU A 8 -30.53 -17.90 -0.92
CA LEU A 8 -30.89 -17.99 0.51
C LEU A 8 -29.88 -18.85 1.30
N ILE A 9 -29.52 -20.01 0.76
CA ILE A 9 -28.52 -20.91 1.37
C ILE A 9 -27.16 -20.21 1.49
N SER A 10 -26.74 -19.49 0.45
CA SER A 10 -25.45 -18.78 0.44
C SER A 10 -25.41 -17.67 1.50
N ILE A 11 -26.51 -16.93 1.68
CA ILE A 11 -26.64 -15.91 2.72
C ILE A 11 -26.59 -16.55 4.11
N ILE A 12 -27.37 -17.60 4.35
CA ILE A 12 -27.38 -18.31 5.64
C ILE A 12 -25.99 -18.86 5.96
N PHE A 13 -25.33 -19.48 4.99
CA PHE A 13 -24.00 -20.06 5.15
C PHE A 13 -22.96 -18.98 5.45
N SER A 14 -23.03 -17.83 4.78
CA SER A 14 -22.17 -16.68 5.08
C SER A 14 -22.37 -16.19 6.50
N ILE A 15 -23.61 -16.07 6.99
CA ILE A 15 -23.89 -15.63 8.36
C ILE A 15 -23.29 -16.63 9.36
N VAL A 16 -23.50 -17.92 9.15
CA VAL A 16 -22.98 -18.99 10.04
C VAL A 16 -21.45 -18.97 10.10
N ILE A 17 -20.77 -18.88 8.94
CA ILE A 17 -19.30 -18.82 8.89
C ILE A 17 -18.78 -17.55 9.56
N SER A 18 -19.36 -16.39 9.26
CA SER A 18 -18.94 -15.13 9.88
C SER A 18 -19.11 -15.17 11.40
N SER A 19 -20.19 -15.76 11.91
CA SER A 19 -20.38 -15.96 13.36
C SER A 19 -19.34 -16.90 13.98
N LEU A 20 -19.00 -18.00 13.31
CA LEU A 20 -17.95 -18.92 13.75
C LEU A 20 -16.57 -18.25 13.80
N LEU A 21 -16.23 -17.47 12.78
CA LEU A 21 -14.96 -16.72 12.74
C LEU A 21 -14.85 -15.71 13.88
N LEU A 22 -15.95 -15.03 14.21
CA LEU A 22 -15.97 -14.13 15.38
C LEU A 22 -15.72 -14.89 16.68
N ILE A 23 -16.33 -16.06 16.88
CA ILE A 23 -16.13 -16.86 18.09
C ILE A 23 -14.67 -17.26 18.24
N ILE A 24 -14.04 -17.73 17.16
CA ILE A 24 -12.61 -18.10 17.16
C ILE A 24 -11.75 -16.89 17.54
N PHE A 25 -11.99 -15.73 16.92
CA PHE A 25 -11.26 -14.51 17.22
C PHE A 25 -11.38 -14.08 18.69
N VAL A 26 -12.59 -14.13 19.25
CA VAL A 26 -12.85 -13.77 20.66
C VAL A 26 -12.16 -14.76 21.62
N MET A 27 -12.13 -16.05 21.29
CA MET A 27 -11.46 -17.07 22.11
C MET A 27 -9.95 -16.90 22.17
N GLU A 28 -9.34 -16.30 21.14
CA GLU A 28 -7.89 -16.12 21.05
C GLU A 28 -7.39 -14.92 21.88
N THR A 29 -8.27 -13.98 22.23
CA THR A 29 -7.95 -12.84 23.10
C THR A 29 -8.20 -13.19 24.58
N GLU A 30 -7.14 -13.40 25.37
CA GLU A 30 -7.29 -13.65 26.81
C GLU A 30 -7.90 -12.44 27.55
N GLY A 31 -8.96 -12.68 28.34
CA GLY A 31 -9.57 -11.68 29.24
C GLY A 31 -10.72 -10.84 28.65
N TYR A 32 -11.43 -11.35 27.65
CA TYR A 32 -12.33 -10.54 26.84
C TYR A 32 -13.77 -10.40 27.39
N TYR A 33 -14.22 -9.15 27.59
CA TYR A 33 -15.63 -8.78 27.69
C TYR A 33 -16.10 -8.27 26.32
N PHE A 34 -17.23 -8.77 25.80
CA PHE A 34 -17.80 -8.34 24.52
C PHE A 34 -18.01 -6.81 24.50
N LYS A 35 -17.25 -6.10 23.66
CA LYS A 35 -17.26 -4.63 23.54
C LYS A 35 -18.04 -4.22 22.30
N PHE A 36 -18.50 -2.96 22.29
CA PHE A 36 -19.14 -2.35 21.11
C PHE A 36 -18.28 -2.43 19.83
N GLY A 37 -16.94 -2.47 19.98
CA GLY A 37 -16.02 -2.68 18.86
C GLY A 37 -16.21 -4.02 18.13
N ASP A 38 -16.64 -5.08 18.81
CA ASP A 38 -16.83 -6.39 18.17
C ASP A 38 -18.03 -6.41 17.24
N LEU A 39 -19.03 -5.60 17.52
CA LEU A 39 -20.19 -5.44 16.65
C LEU A 39 -19.78 -4.79 15.32
N ILE A 40 -18.87 -3.82 15.39
CA ILE A 40 -18.29 -3.18 14.20
C ILE A 40 -17.48 -4.22 13.42
N TRP A 41 -16.64 -5.00 14.09
CA TRP A 41 -15.90 -6.10 13.47
C TRP A 41 -16.81 -7.14 12.80
N LEU A 42 -17.89 -7.57 13.46
CA LEU A 42 -18.86 -8.50 12.89
C LEU A 42 -19.54 -7.92 11.64
N VAL A 43 -19.91 -6.64 11.66
CA VAL A 43 -20.49 -5.96 10.48
C VAL A 43 -19.50 -5.91 9.33
N LEU A 44 -18.22 -5.62 9.58
CA LEU A 44 -17.16 -5.63 8.57
C LEU A 44 -16.91 -7.03 8.00
N ILE A 45 -16.90 -8.06 8.85
CA ILE A 45 -16.74 -9.45 8.41
C ILE A 45 -17.94 -9.88 7.56
N LEU A 46 -19.16 -9.52 7.95
CA LEU A 46 -20.37 -9.85 7.18
C LEU A 46 -20.41 -9.13 5.84
N SER A 47 -20.08 -7.83 5.81
CA SER A 47 -20.07 -7.04 4.57
C SER A 47 -19.06 -7.58 3.56
N TYR A 48 -17.94 -8.12 4.02
CA TYR A 48 -16.93 -8.75 3.18
C TYR A 48 -17.32 -10.15 2.69
N ASN A 49 -17.84 -11.01 3.56
CA ASN A 49 -18.08 -12.43 3.25
C ASN A 49 -19.34 -12.66 2.40
N ILE A 50 -20.42 -11.91 2.64
CA ILE A 50 -21.71 -12.13 1.95
C ILE A 50 -21.57 -12.07 0.42
N PRO A 51 -20.90 -11.05 -0.18
CA PRO A 51 -20.69 -10.99 -1.63
C PRO A 51 -19.94 -12.20 -2.18
N ILE A 52 -18.93 -12.70 -1.46
CA ILE A 52 -18.09 -13.83 -1.89
C ILE A 52 -18.93 -15.11 -1.94
N PHE A 53 -19.68 -15.41 -0.88
CA PHE A 53 -20.52 -16.61 -0.84
C PHE A 53 -21.67 -16.55 -1.84
N LEU A 54 -22.24 -15.35 -2.08
CA LEU A 54 -23.23 -15.16 -3.13
C LEU A 54 -22.65 -15.44 -4.52
N ALA A 55 -21.45 -14.92 -4.82
CA ALA A 55 -20.77 -15.16 -6.10
C ALA A 55 -20.50 -16.67 -6.30
N LEU A 56 -19.94 -17.35 -5.29
CA LEU A 56 -19.68 -18.79 -5.32
C LEU A 56 -20.96 -19.60 -5.56
N GLY A 57 -22.04 -19.27 -4.85
CA GLY A 57 -23.33 -19.94 -4.99
C GLY A 57 -23.92 -19.78 -6.40
N ILE A 58 -23.88 -18.56 -6.95
CA ILE A 58 -24.38 -18.26 -8.30
C ILE A 58 -23.55 -18.96 -9.37
N ILE A 59 -22.21 -18.86 -9.30
CA ILE A 59 -21.30 -19.50 -10.26
C ILE A 59 -21.47 -21.02 -10.22
N SER A 60 -21.50 -21.61 -9.02
CA SER A 60 -21.73 -23.06 -8.85
C SER A 60 -23.07 -23.48 -9.45
N TYR A 61 -24.14 -22.71 -9.25
CA TYR A 61 -25.44 -23.01 -9.86
C TYR A 61 -25.40 -22.95 -11.40
N ILE A 62 -24.69 -21.97 -11.98
CA ILE A 62 -24.54 -21.85 -13.43
C ILE A 62 -23.78 -23.06 -13.97
N ILE A 63 -22.63 -23.42 -13.38
CA ILE A 63 -21.85 -24.59 -13.79
C ILE A 63 -22.68 -25.87 -13.68
N TYR A 64 -23.42 -26.04 -12.58
CA TYR A 64 -24.31 -27.20 -12.40
C TYR A 64 -25.34 -27.31 -13.53
N ARG A 65 -25.95 -26.19 -13.93
CA ARG A 65 -26.93 -26.16 -15.02
C ARG A 65 -26.29 -26.43 -16.39
N LEU A 66 -25.04 -26.03 -16.60
CA LEU A 66 -24.29 -26.38 -17.81
C LEU A 66 -23.96 -27.87 -17.85
N LEU A 67 -23.49 -28.44 -16.74
CA LEU A 67 -23.20 -29.87 -16.61
C LEU A 67 -24.46 -30.73 -16.74
N GLU A 68 -25.63 -30.22 -16.30
CA GLU A 68 -26.92 -30.91 -16.43
C GLU A 68 -27.27 -31.24 -17.89
N LYS A 69 -26.83 -30.41 -18.85
CA LYS A 69 -27.03 -30.63 -20.29
C LYS A 69 -26.13 -31.74 -20.88
N THR A 70 -25.10 -32.14 -20.15
CA THR A 70 -24.19 -33.20 -20.61
C THR A 70 -24.70 -34.57 -20.15
N LYS A 71 -24.51 -35.61 -20.97
CA LYS A 71 -24.75 -37.02 -20.57
C LYS A 71 -23.73 -37.52 -19.54
N LEU A 72 -22.76 -36.69 -19.16
CA LEU A 72 -21.67 -37.08 -18.30
C LEU A 72 -22.12 -37.02 -16.83
N SER A 73 -21.96 -38.16 -16.15
CA SER A 73 -21.90 -38.31 -14.70
C SER A 73 -23.19 -38.27 -13.88
N SER A 74 -23.12 -38.93 -12.73
CA SER A 74 -24.13 -38.97 -11.67
C SER A 74 -24.33 -37.60 -11.03
N LYS A 75 -25.47 -37.40 -10.36
CA LYS A 75 -25.82 -36.13 -9.70
C LYS A 75 -24.74 -35.63 -8.73
N LEU A 76 -24.08 -36.53 -8.00
CA LEU A 76 -23.05 -36.18 -7.02
C LEU A 76 -21.79 -35.60 -7.67
N ILE A 77 -21.34 -36.20 -8.79
CA ILE A 77 -20.16 -35.73 -9.51
C ILE A 77 -20.40 -34.32 -10.07
N ARG A 78 -21.60 -34.04 -10.58
CA ARG A 78 -21.96 -32.71 -11.09
C ARG A 78 -21.91 -31.64 -9.99
N ILE A 79 -22.41 -31.96 -8.80
CA ILE A 79 -22.37 -31.04 -7.66
C ILE A 79 -20.92 -30.75 -7.27
N GLY A 80 -20.08 -31.79 -7.14
CA GLY A 80 -18.67 -31.65 -6.82
C GLY A 80 -17.92 -30.76 -7.82
N LEU A 81 -18.06 -31.05 -9.12
CA LEU A 81 -17.44 -30.25 -10.19
C LEU A 81 -17.91 -28.80 -10.20
N SER A 82 -19.18 -28.55 -9.86
CA SER A 82 -19.73 -27.19 -9.83
C SER A 82 -19.14 -26.35 -8.69
N ILE A 83 -18.96 -26.95 -7.52
CA ILE A 83 -18.35 -26.29 -6.37
C ILE A 83 -16.87 -26.02 -6.65
N VAL A 84 -16.13 -27.04 -7.12
CA VAL A 84 -14.70 -26.89 -7.44
C VAL A 84 -14.50 -25.84 -8.53
N GLY A 85 -15.29 -25.89 -9.60
CA GLY A 85 -15.23 -24.90 -10.68
C GLY A 85 -15.54 -23.48 -10.20
N ALA A 86 -16.51 -23.31 -9.31
CA ALA A 86 -16.82 -22.01 -8.73
C ALA A 86 -15.66 -21.47 -7.89
N ILE A 87 -15.05 -22.30 -7.04
CA ILE A 87 -13.87 -21.91 -6.26
C ILE A 87 -12.73 -21.47 -7.18
N VAL A 88 -12.40 -22.27 -8.21
CA VAL A 88 -11.33 -21.94 -9.15
C VAL A 88 -11.58 -20.61 -9.86
N ILE A 89 -12.81 -20.39 -10.37
CA ILE A 89 -13.16 -19.14 -11.06
C ILE A 89 -13.07 -17.95 -10.10
N THR A 90 -13.59 -18.07 -8.88
CA THR A 90 -13.54 -16.99 -7.89
C THR A 90 -12.12 -16.65 -7.47
N VAL A 91 -11.25 -17.64 -7.26
CA VAL A 91 -9.82 -17.42 -6.94
C VAL A 91 -9.09 -16.75 -8.09
N LEU A 92 -9.28 -17.22 -9.32
CA LEU A 92 -8.66 -16.63 -10.50
C LEU A 92 -9.13 -15.18 -10.72
N ALA A 93 -10.44 -14.94 -10.63
CA ALA A 93 -11.00 -13.59 -10.76
C ALA A 93 -10.46 -12.65 -9.66
N GLY A 94 -10.35 -13.12 -8.42
CA GLY A 94 -9.75 -12.37 -7.33
C GLY A 94 -8.29 -12.01 -7.58
N SER A 95 -7.47 -12.97 -8.01
CA SER A 95 -6.06 -12.74 -8.32
C SER A 95 -5.84 -11.78 -9.50
N LEU A 96 -6.67 -11.87 -10.54
CA LEU A 96 -6.62 -10.92 -11.65
C LEU A 96 -7.03 -9.52 -11.20
N TYR A 97 -8.08 -9.42 -10.38
CA TYR A 97 -8.52 -8.13 -9.83
C TYR A 97 -7.41 -7.47 -9.00
N THR A 98 -6.76 -8.20 -8.09
CA THR A 98 -5.68 -7.65 -7.25
C THR A 98 -4.51 -7.13 -8.09
N ASN A 99 -4.12 -7.86 -9.15
CA ASN A 99 -3.03 -7.43 -10.03
C ASN A 99 -3.40 -6.22 -10.90
N MET A 100 -4.67 -6.04 -11.25
CA MET A 100 -5.12 -4.88 -12.03
C MET A 100 -5.30 -3.62 -11.17
N THR A 101 -5.50 -3.78 -9.86
CA THR A 101 -5.72 -2.66 -8.93
C THR A 101 -4.51 -2.34 -8.05
N SER A 102 -3.44 -3.15 -8.10
CA SER A 102 -2.21 -2.86 -7.38
C SER A 102 -1.50 -1.69 -8.04
N ASN A 103 -1.55 -0.52 -7.41
CA ASN A 103 -0.64 0.56 -7.75
C ASN A 103 0.75 0.22 -7.21
N GLU A 104 1.78 0.66 -7.91
CA GLU A 104 3.19 0.54 -7.53
C GLU A 104 3.76 1.96 -7.35
N THR A 105 4.76 2.11 -6.48
CA THR A 105 5.40 3.42 -6.24
C THR A 105 6.26 3.84 -7.42
N ASN A 106 7.07 2.92 -7.96
CA ASN A 106 7.94 3.14 -9.10
C ASN A 106 8.79 4.42 -9.00
N ASP A 107 9.42 4.63 -7.84
CA ASP A 107 10.34 5.76 -7.64
C ASP A 107 11.80 5.32 -7.84
N VAL A 108 12.62 6.17 -8.46
CA VAL A 108 14.07 6.00 -8.57
C VAL A 108 14.74 7.13 -7.80
N PHE A 109 15.56 6.79 -6.82
CA PHE A 109 16.35 7.74 -6.05
C PHE A 109 17.79 7.73 -6.53
N LEU A 110 18.23 8.86 -7.07
CA LEU A 110 19.59 9.11 -7.54
C LEU A 110 20.34 9.87 -6.45
N ILE A 111 21.23 9.17 -5.75
CA ILE A 111 21.88 9.65 -4.53
C ILE A 111 23.35 9.96 -4.84
N PRO A 112 23.94 11.09 -4.38
CA PRO A 112 25.34 11.39 -4.63
C PRO A 112 26.26 10.27 -4.13
N GLU A 113 27.20 9.84 -4.96
CA GLU A 113 28.18 8.83 -4.56
C GLU A 113 28.93 9.30 -3.31
N GLY A 114 28.99 8.43 -2.29
CA GLY A 114 29.61 8.81 -1.03
C GLY A 114 28.60 9.06 0.09
N TYR A 115 27.37 9.47 -0.24
CA TYR A 115 26.37 9.87 0.74
C TYR A 115 25.97 8.70 1.67
N GLU A 116 25.86 9.00 2.96
CA GLU A 116 25.38 8.11 4.01
C GLU A 116 24.60 8.95 5.02
N GLY A 117 23.44 8.48 5.46
CA GLY A 117 22.53 9.27 6.28
C GLY A 117 21.10 9.29 5.73
N ASP A 118 20.33 10.24 6.23
CA ASP A 118 18.90 10.37 5.95
C ASP A 118 18.68 11.11 4.62
N VAL A 119 17.86 10.53 3.75
CA VAL A 119 17.42 11.10 2.49
C VAL A 119 15.96 11.51 2.59
N LEU A 120 15.63 12.70 2.11
CA LEU A 120 14.28 13.27 2.18
C LEU A 120 13.79 13.75 0.82
N VAL A 121 12.49 13.58 0.57
CA VAL A 121 11.83 14.13 -0.61
C VAL A 121 10.62 14.94 -0.18
N PHE A 122 10.59 16.21 -0.59
CA PHE A 122 9.51 17.16 -0.29
C PHE A 122 8.64 17.39 -1.52
N TYR A 123 7.33 17.27 -1.33
CA TYR A 123 6.30 17.41 -2.37
C TYR A 123 5.46 18.66 -2.15
N ASN A 124 4.72 19.09 -3.17
CA ASN A 124 3.84 20.26 -3.12
C ASN A 124 4.56 21.59 -2.78
N ILE A 125 5.84 21.72 -3.12
CA ILE A 125 6.57 22.99 -2.97
C ILE A 125 6.31 23.87 -4.18
N ALA A 126 5.60 24.98 -3.95
CA ALA A 126 5.27 25.93 -5.02
C ALA A 126 6.54 26.56 -5.60
N GLY A 127 6.65 26.60 -6.93
CA GLY A 127 7.82 27.16 -7.62
C GLY A 127 9.01 26.19 -7.77
N ALA A 128 8.97 25.00 -7.16
CA ALA A 128 9.97 23.97 -7.40
C ALA A 128 9.78 23.27 -8.76
N PRO A 129 10.83 22.67 -9.34
CA PRO A 129 10.71 21.85 -10.54
C PRO A 129 9.72 20.70 -10.35
N LYS A 130 9.01 20.36 -11.41
CA LYS A 130 8.19 19.14 -11.41
C LYS A 130 9.11 17.93 -11.63
N VAL A 131 8.82 16.84 -10.93
CA VAL A 131 9.58 15.60 -11.06
C VAL A 131 9.51 15.05 -12.49
N GLU A 132 10.64 14.52 -12.98
CA GLU A 132 10.73 13.89 -14.30
C GLU A 132 10.39 12.40 -14.22
N THR A 133 10.03 11.83 -15.37
CA THR A 133 9.77 10.39 -15.48
C THR A 133 10.63 9.74 -16.56
N GLU A 134 11.22 8.58 -16.23
CA GLU A 134 12.03 7.76 -17.13
C GLU A 134 11.42 6.35 -17.14
N GLU A 135 10.97 5.88 -18.31
CA GLU A 135 10.41 4.52 -18.48
C GLU A 135 9.27 4.15 -17.49
N GLY A 136 8.49 5.14 -17.05
CA GLY A 136 7.40 4.95 -16.09
C GLY A 136 7.81 5.00 -14.62
N TYR A 137 9.09 5.26 -14.34
CA TYR A 137 9.59 5.58 -13.01
C TYR A 137 9.66 7.09 -12.79
N THR A 138 9.38 7.53 -11.57
CA THR A 138 9.56 8.91 -11.12
C THR A 138 10.98 9.11 -10.60
N ILE A 139 11.71 10.09 -11.15
CA ILE A 139 13.14 10.26 -10.88
C ILE A 139 13.38 11.36 -9.84
N HIS A 140 14.02 10.99 -8.72
CA HIS A 140 14.36 11.88 -7.62
C HIS A 140 15.88 12.07 -7.55
N GLU A 141 16.35 13.24 -7.99
CA GLU A 141 17.77 13.61 -7.94
C GLU A 141 18.11 14.25 -6.59
N ILE A 142 18.61 13.43 -5.66
CA ILE A 142 18.96 13.86 -4.32
C ILE A 142 20.19 14.77 -4.38
N ASN A 143 20.14 15.93 -3.73
CA ASN A 143 21.28 16.84 -3.66
C ASN A 143 22.33 16.38 -2.65
N ASP A 144 23.47 17.09 -2.61
CA ASP A 144 24.59 16.79 -1.70
C ASP A 144 24.22 16.88 -0.20
N ASN A 145 23.13 17.57 0.13
CA ASN A 145 22.60 17.67 1.49
C ASN A 145 21.63 16.54 1.85
N GLY A 146 21.34 15.63 0.92
CA GLY A 146 20.45 14.49 1.15
C GLY A 146 18.98 14.77 0.94
N TYR A 147 18.60 15.79 0.18
CA TYR A 147 17.18 16.03 -0.10
C TYR A 147 16.86 16.38 -1.54
N PHE A 148 15.59 16.16 -1.92
CA PHE A 148 15.01 16.60 -3.18
C PHE A 148 13.71 17.34 -2.94
N ILE A 149 13.41 18.32 -3.79
CA ILE A 149 12.22 19.17 -3.68
C ILE A 149 11.50 19.18 -5.02
N THR A 150 10.17 19.03 -4.99
CA THR A 150 9.35 19.10 -6.19
C THR A 150 8.02 19.81 -5.97
N SER A 151 7.49 20.38 -7.05
CA SER A 151 6.12 20.91 -7.11
C SER A 151 5.06 19.84 -7.41
N THR A 152 5.47 18.58 -7.62
CA THR A 152 4.52 17.46 -7.72
C THR A 152 3.66 17.40 -6.46
N PRO A 153 2.31 17.40 -6.57
CA PRO A 153 1.43 17.57 -5.40
C PRO A 153 1.55 16.47 -4.35
N GLU A 154 1.69 15.22 -4.81
CA GLU A 154 1.69 14.05 -3.93
C GLU A 154 2.73 13.02 -4.40
N MET A 155 3.21 12.23 -3.45
CA MET A 155 4.06 11.07 -3.71
C MET A 155 3.26 9.90 -4.29
N SER A 156 3.96 8.96 -4.93
CA SER A 156 3.36 7.71 -5.41
C SER A 156 2.97 6.81 -4.23
N TYR A 157 1.79 6.18 -4.30
CA TYR A 157 1.31 5.23 -3.29
C TYR A 157 1.05 3.87 -3.92
N GLY A 158 1.45 2.81 -3.22
CA GLY A 158 1.24 1.46 -3.72
C GLY A 158 2.17 0.43 -3.09
N SER A 159 2.32 -0.70 -3.78
CA SER A 159 3.38 -1.66 -3.49
C SER A 159 4.73 -1.01 -3.77
N ILE A 160 5.66 -1.15 -2.84
CA ILE A 160 6.98 -0.52 -2.95
C ILE A 160 7.80 -1.25 -4.01
N THR A 161 8.16 -0.54 -5.08
CA THR A 161 8.99 -1.04 -6.20
C THR A 161 10.19 -0.11 -6.48
N ASP A 162 10.56 0.67 -5.47
CA ASP A 162 11.54 1.73 -5.55
C ASP A 162 12.94 1.19 -5.84
N LYS A 163 13.74 1.98 -6.55
CA LYS A 163 15.14 1.68 -6.86
C LYS A 163 16.05 2.77 -6.36
N TYR A 164 17.18 2.37 -5.81
CA TYR A 164 18.15 3.27 -5.20
C TYR A 164 19.48 3.14 -5.92
N TYR A 165 20.09 4.26 -6.29
CA TYR A 165 21.38 4.29 -6.98
C TYR A 165 22.28 5.35 -6.39
N TYR A 166 23.56 5.03 -6.26
CA TYR A 166 24.60 6.06 -6.18
C TYR A 166 24.89 6.61 -7.58
N VAL A 167 25.13 7.91 -7.69
CA VAL A 167 25.49 8.58 -8.93
C VAL A 167 26.83 9.27 -8.77
N ASP A 168 27.79 8.93 -9.63
CA ASP A 168 29.10 9.58 -9.66
C ASP A 168 29.05 10.95 -10.37
N LYS A 169 30.18 11.65 -10.42
CA LYS A 169 30.25 12.99 -11.03
C LYS A 169 30.05 12.97 -12.55
N GLU A 170 30.26 11.82 -13.16
CA GLU A 170 30.10 11.56 -14.59
C GLU A 170 28.66 11.13 -14.93
N GLY A 171 27.81 10.90 -13.93
CA GLY A 171 26.41 10.50 -14.07
C GLY A 171 26.17 8.98 -14.12
N ASN A 172 27.19 8.17 -13.85
CA ASN A 172 27.03 6.70 -13.84
C ASN A 172 26.30 6.25 -12.57
N ARG A 173 25.33 5.36 -12.76
CA ARG A 173 24.47 4.81 -11.69
C ARG A 173 25.03 3.49 -11.15
N THR A 174 25.25 3.40 -9.84
CA THR A 174 25.62 2.17 -9.13
C THR A 174 24.46 1.75 -8.23
N PRO A 175 23.87 0.54 -8.41
CA PRO A 175 22.72 0.12 -7.63
C PRO A 175 23.04 -0.05 -6.14
N ILE A 176 22.09 0.35 -5.29
CA ILE A 176 22.13 0.19 -3.84
C ILE A 176 21.17 -0.94 -3.45
N SER A 177 21.60 -1.85 -2.58
CA SER A 177 20.74 -2.92 -2.07
C SER A 177 19.66 -2.35 -1.15
N GLU A 178 18.43 -2.86 -1.25
CA GLU A 178 17.34 -2.53 -0.31
C GLU A 178 17.70 -2.80 1.15
N THR A 179 18.57 -3.78 1.42
CA THR A 179 19.03 -4.07 2.79
C THR A 179 19.86 -2.94 3.40
N CYS A 180 20.34 -2.01 2.58
CA CYS A 180 21.05 -0.80 2.99
C CYS A 180 20.13 0.40 3.20
N VAL A 181 18.81 0.24 3.03
CA VAL A 181 17.81 1.32 3.06
C VAL A 181 16.81 1.09 4.19
N GLY A 182 16.88 1.94 5.22
CA GLY A 182 15.98 1.95 6.36
C GLY A 182 14.90 3.00 6.16
N ARG A 183 13.72 2.59 5.68
CA ARG A 183 12.65 3.53 5.28
C ARG A 183 12.08 4.32 6.47
N PHE A 184 11.84 5.62 6.26
CA PHE A 184 11.03 6.44 7.15
C PHE A 184 9.56 6.34 6.77
N GLY A 185 8.69 6.73 7.70
CA GLY A 185 7.29 6.99 7.39
C GLY A 185 7.09 8.29 6.62
N ILE A 186 5.88 8.47 6.11
CA ILE A 186 5.42 9.70 5.46
C ILE A 186 5.12 10.76 6.54
N GLY A 187 5.40 12.01 6.25
CA GLY A 187 5.07 13.14 7.11
C GLY A 187 4.51 14.34 6.34
N GLY A 188 4.01 15.30 7.10
CA GLY A 188 3.53 16.58 6.60
C GLY A 188 4.07 17.74 7.43
N PHE A 189 4.09 18.91 6.83
CA PHE A 189 4.35 20.18 7.46
C PHE A 189 3.24 21.16 7.09
N GLU A 190 2.81 21.96 8.05
CA GLU A 190 1.83 23.01 7.85
C GLU A 190 2.21 24.22 8.70
N THR A 191 2.21 25.40 8.07
CA THR A 191 2.42 26.70 8.72
C THR A 191 1.70 27.79 7.94
N PHE A 192 1.83 29.04 8.36
CA PHE A 192 1.24 30.20 7.69
C PHE A 192 2.32 31.24 7.36
N ASP A 193 2.19 31.92 6.22
CA ASP A 193 3.00 33.08 5.89
C ASP A 193 2.54 34.35 6.65
N GLU A 194 3.25 35.47 6.45
CA GLU A 194 2.90 36.77 7.07
C GLU A 194 1.51 37.29 6.67
N ASN A 195 0.98 36.85 5.53
CA ASN A 195 -0.34 37.22 5.02
C ASN A 195 -1.43 36.21 5.42
N ASN A 196 -1.12 35.27 6.31
CA ASN A 196 -2.01 34.21 6.77
C ASN A 196 -2.46 33.24 5.65
N ASN A 197 -1.64 33.06 4.62
CA ASN A 197 -1.79 31.99 3.64
C ASN A 197 -1.17 30.71 4.19
N SER A 198 -1.87 29.58 4.02
CA SER A 198 -1.36 28.28 4.44
C SER A 198 -0.21 27.82 3.53
N ILE A 199 0.88 27.41 4.14
CA ILE A 199 2.00 26.70 3.53
C ILE A 199 1.91 25.26 4.02
N SER A 200 1.64 24.32 3.12
CA SER A 200 1.54 22.91 3.45
C SER A 200 2.25 22.05 2.42
N PHE A 201 3.06 21.12 2.91
CA PHE A 201 3.76 20.15 2.07
C PHE A 201 3.93 18.82 2.77
N SER A 202 4.07 17.77 1.98
CA SER A 202 4.32 16.41 2.47
C SER A 202 5.75 15.99 2.15
N TYR A 203 6.21 14.98 2.87
CA TYR A 203 7.52 14.40 2.63
C TYR A 203 7.53 12.91 2.91
N THR A 204 8.48 12.24 2.27
CA THR A 204 8.89 10.88 2.57
C THR A 204 10.41 10.84 2.72
N GLY A 205 10.95 9.73 3.18
CA GLY A 205 12.39 9.55 3.21
C GLY A 205 12.83 8.18 3.69
N PHE A 206 14.14 8.02 3.78
CA PHE A 206 14.80 6.80 4.22
C PHE A 206 16.20 7.10 4.75
N ASN A 207 16.72 6.26 5.63
CA ASN A 207 18.12 6.28 6.04
C ASN A 207 18.92 5.32 5.15
N LEU A 208 20.09 5.76 4.73
CA LEU A 208 21.03 4.99 3.93
C LEU A 208 22.27 4.66 4.78
N THR A 209 22.69 3.40 4.74
CA THR A 209 23.95 2.95 5.34
C THR A 209 24.81 2.23 4.32
N LYS A 210 26.14 2.27 4.50
CA LYS A 210 27.08 1.48 3.71
C LYS A 210 27.54 0.20 4.41
N ASN A 211 27.67 0.26 5.73
CA ASN A 211 28.34 -0.78 6.50
C ASN A 211 27.38 -1.65 7.32
N LEU A 212 26.11 -1.24 7.47
CA LEU A 212 25.12 -1.92 8.31
C LEU A 212 23.98 -2.54 7.49
N CYS A 213 24.20 -2.80 6.20
CA CYS A 213 23.20 -3.38 5.32
C CYS A 213 22.73 -4.75 5.85
N SER A 214 21.46 -4.83 6.22
CA SER A 214 20.85 -6.02 6.80
C SER A 214 19.32 -5.91 6.77
N ASP A 215 18.65 -7.05 6.86
CA ASP A 215 17.18 -7.07 7.00
C ASP A 215 16.74 -6.32 8.26
N GLU A 216 17.53 -6.39 9.34
CA GLU A 216 17.27 -5.66 10.58
C GLU A 216 17.33 -4.15 10.36
N PHE A 217 18.37 -3.64 9.68
CA PHE A 217 18.50 -2.23 9.38
C PHE A 217 17.34 -1.69 8.52
N MET A 218 16.91 -2.47 7.53
CA MET A 218 15.76 -2.15 6.68
C MET A 218 14.44 -2.08 7.46
N LEU A 219 14.26 -2.96 8.45
CA LEU A 219 13.03 -3.05 9.25
C LEU A 219 13.01 -2.12 10.46
N GLN A 220 14.16 -1.61 10.89
CA GLN A 220 14.23 -0.65 11.97
C GLN A 220 13.52 0.66 11.56
N VAL A 221 12.58 1.10 12.41
CA VAL A 221 11.97 2.42 12.27
C VAL A 221 13.01 3.45 12.69
N HIS A 222 13.68 4.02 11.70
CA HIS A 222 14.62 5.11 11.96
C HIS A 222 13.81 6.37 12.26
N THR A 223 13.97 6.91 13.46
CA THR A 223 13.28 8.13 13.90
C THR A 223 14.02 9.38 13.42
N LYS A 224 13.24 10.45 13.19
CA LYS A 224 13.62 11.75 12.61
C LYS A 224 14.71 12.53 13.37
N GLU A 225 15.33 11.96 14.39
CA GLU A 225 16.23 12.68 15.31
C GLU A 225 17.65 12.88 14.75
N ARG A 226 18.00 12.33 13.57
CA ARG A 226 19.37 12.38 13.02
C ARG A 226 19.63 13.44 11.94
N VAL A 227 18.59 14.04 11.35
CA VAL A 227 18.71 15.20 10.45
C VAL A 227 18.35 16.47 11.16
N ASN A 228 18.97 17.58 10.74
CA ASN A 228 18.52 18.91 11.04
C ASN A 228 17.23 19.25 10.26
N TYR A 229 16.18 18.48 10.55
CA TYR A 229 14.92 18.46 9.82
C TYR A 229 14.24 19.83 9.83
N GLY A 230 14.36 20.51 10.97
CA GLY A 230 13.92 21.88 11.15
C GLY A 230 14.67 22.86 10.25
N GLU A 231 16.00 22.76 10.15
CA GLU A 231 16.79 23.65 9.29
C GLU A 231 16.45 23.45 7.81
N ILE A 232 16.29 22.21 7.33
CA ILE A 232 15.91 21.97 5.92
C ILE A 232 14.51 22.54 5.66
N ILE A 233 13.53 22.25 6.52
CA ILE A 233 12.18 22.78 6.38
C ILE A 233 12.17 24.30 6.37
N TRP A 234 12.85 24.93 7.33
CA TRP A 234 12.86 26.39 7.40
C TRP A 234 13.66 27.02 6.26
N GLY A 235 14.70 26.35 5.76
CA GLY A 235 15.39 26.72 4.53
C GLY A 235 14.44 26.70 3.32
N ILE A 236 13.65 25.64 3.14
CA ILE A 236 12.64 25.55 2.08
C ILE A 236 11.61 26.68 2.20
N VAL A 237 11.12 26.94 3.41
CA VAL A 237 10.13 27.99 3.64
C VAL A 237 10.73 29.38 3.32
N ALA A 238 11.98 29.62 3.69
CA ALA A 238 12.68 30.86 3.36
C ALA A 238 12.90 31.01 1.85
N ASP A 239 13.40 29.97 1.18
CA ASP A 239 13.80 30.01 -0.23
C ASP A 239 12.61 30.07 -1.19
N TYR A 240 11.52 29.34 -0.89
CA TYR A 240 10.37 29.22 -1.80
C TYR A 240 9.18 30.11 -1.42
N TYR A 241 9.07 30.48 -0.15
CA TYR A 241 7.94 31.26 0.35
C TYR A 241 8.36 32.62 0.92
N GLY A 242 9.66 32.93 0.95
CA GLY A 242 10.18 34.22 1.41
C GLY A 242 9.97 34.47 2.90
N TYR A 243 9.77 33.41 3.70
CA TYR A 243 9.45 33.50 5.12
C TYR A 243 10.50 32.77 5.97
N SER A 244 11.10 33.47 6.93
CA SER A 244 11.95 32.88 7.96
C SER A 244 11.40 33.27 9.34
N PRO A 245 11.12 32.31 10.25
CA PRO A 245 10.71 32.63 11.61
C PRO A 245 11.89 33.11 12.49
N TYR A 246 13.12 33.11 11.95
CA TYR A 246 14.37 33.54 12.61
C TYR A 246 15.03 34.70 11.86
#